data_AF-A0A6J4TVN6-F1
#
_entry.id   AF-A0A6J4TVN6-F1
#
_cell.length_a   1.000
_cell.length_b   1.000
_cell.length_c   1.000
_cell.angle_alpha   90.00
_cell.angle_beta   90.00
_cell.angle_gamma   90.00
#
_symmetry.space_group_name_H-M   'P 1'
#
loop_
_entity.id
_entity.type
_entity.pdbx_description
1 polymer ?
#
loop_
_entity_poly.entity_id
_entity_poly.type
_entity_poly.pdbx_seq_one_letter_code
_entity_poly.pdbx_strand_id
1 'polypeptide(L)'
;MTGRRPLDPPFSDGPARPAWTTIFAVTGLLPAAPPRPFSWQHGRSLWILDREPIGWVLAELRFDPSACTYREIRRARYDWPREAAGVLLGRAMALGEAEVEEIAARLASWQLAADRPNA
;
A
#
# COMPACT_ATOMS: atom_id res chain seq x y z
N MET A 1 4.21 -8.07 56.92
CA MET A 1 4.79 -9.38 56.50
C MET A 1 3.64 -10.14 55.86
N THR A 2 3.58 -10.51 54.58
CA THR A 2 4.59 -10.77 53.53
C THR A 2 3.82 -10.73 52.19
N GLY A 3 4.20 -9.89 51.22
CA GLY A 3 4.73 -10.39 49.94
C GLY A 3 3.76 -10.23 48.75
N ARG A 4 3.98 -9.21 47.89
CA ARG A 4 3.44 -9.14 46.52
C ARG A 4 4.26 -10.04 45.60
N ARG A 5 3.61 -10.79 44.70
CA ARG A 5 4.07 -11.01 43.31
C ARG A 5 2.85 -11.07 42.37
N PRO A 6 2.93 -10.47 41.17
CA PRO A 6 1.87 -10.51 40.16
C PRO A 6 1.93 -11.84 39.37
N LEU A 7 0.76 -12.35 38.97
CA LEU A 7 0.67 -13.34 37.89
C LEU A 7 0.74 -12.56 36.57
N ASP A 8 1.82 -12.77 35.83
CA ASP A 8 1.99 -12.28 34.46
C ASP A 8 0.85 -12.81 33.55
N PRO A 9 0.37 -12.02 32.58
CA PRO A 9 -0.50 -12.52 31.53
C PRO A 9 0.28 -13.42 30.56
N PRO A 10 -0.35 -14.43 29.91
CA PRO A 10 0.29 -15.14 28.82
C PRO A 10 0.37 -14.22 27.60
N PHE A 11 1.48 -13.48 27.49
CA PHE A 11 1.97 -12.99 26.20
C PHE A 11 2.53 -14.19 25.43
N SER A 12 1.74 -14.73 24.52
CA SER A 12 2.26 -15.54 23.41
C SER A 12 2.49 -14.65 22.19
N ASP A 13 3.77 -14.40 21.97
CA ASP A 13 4.49 -14.33 20.69
C ASP A 13 3.86 -13.63 19.47
N GLY A 14 4.40 -12.44 19.21
CA GLY A 14 4.77 -11.99 17.86
C GLY A 14 3.75 -11.07 17.18
N PRO A 15 4.17 -9.91 16.61
CA PRO A 15 3.33 -9.24 15.65
C PRO A 15 3.15 -10.19 14.46
N ALA A 16 1.90 -10.56 14.18
CA ALA A 16 1.52 -11.22 12.95
C ALA A 16 2.19 -10.46 11.79
N ARG A 17 3.12 -11.12 11.10
CA ARG A 17 3.78 -10.57 9.92
C ARG A 17 2.68 -10.11 8.97
N PRO A 18 2.69 -8.87 8.48
CA PRO A 18 1.70 -8.44 7.50
C PRO A 18 1.84 -9.32 6.26
N ALA A 19 0.73 -9.90 5.81
CA ALA A 19 0.64 -11.01 4.86
C ALA A 19 1.14 -10.71 3.42
N TRP A 20 1.85 -9.61 3.19
CA TRP A 20 2.30 -9.22 1.86
C TRP A 20 3.59 -9.93 1.40
N THR A 21 4.23 -10.76 2.23
CA THR A 21 5.52 -11.40 1.89
C THR A 21 5.37 -12.74 1.15
N THR A 22 4.17 -13.30 0.96
CA THR A 22 4.05 -14.67 0.40
C THR A 22 2.81 -14.88 -0.45
N ILE A 23 2.75 -14.29 -1.65
CA ILE A 23 2.01 -14.87 -2.78
C ILE A 23 2.74 -14.52 -4.08
N PHE A 24 3.66 -15.39 -4.51
CA PHE A 24 4.12 -15.45 -5.90
C PHE A 24 3.86 -16.87 -6.43
N ALA A 25 3.40 -16.91 -7.67
CA ALA A 25 3.03 -18.07 -8.48
C ALA A 25 1.62 -18.64 -8.21
N VAL A 26 0.73 -18.48 -9.19
CA VAL A 26 0.17 -19.59 -9.98
C VAL A 26 -0.67 -19.04 -11.16
N THR A 27 -0.35 -19.54 -12.35
CA THR A 27 -1.04 -19.47 -13.66
C THR A 27 -0.98 -18.19 -14.53
N GLY A 28 -0.02 -18.21 -15.46
CA GLY A 28 -0.17 -18.08 -16.92
C GLY A 28 -1.20 -17.12 -17.52
N LEU A 29 -0.71 -16.22 -18.38
CA LEU A 29 -1.42 -15.30 -19.30
C LEU A 29 -2.02 -14.03 -18.66
N LEU A 30 -1.17 -13.14 -18.16
CA LEU A 30 -1.50 -11.72 -18.05
C LEU A 30 -0.32 -10.89 -18.59
N PRO A 31 -0.58 -9.77 -19.29
CA PRO A 31 0.47 -8.82 -19.66
C PRO A 31 1.24 -8.44 -18.40
N ALA A 32 2.57 -8.49 -18.50
CA ALA A 32 3.51 -8.28 -17.40
C ALA A 32 3.07 -7.04 -16.61
N ALA A 33 2.64 -7.27 -15.36
CA ALA A 33 2.39 -6.18 -14.43
C ALA A 33 3.69 -5.36 -14.28
N PRO A 34 3.62 -4.05 -13.94
CA PRO A 34 4.81 -3.35 -13.52
C PRO A 34 5.42 -4.16 -12.37
N PRO A 35 6.75 -4.38 -12.35
CA PRO A 35 7.36 -5.32 -11.41
C PRO A 35 7.21 -4.92 -9.94
N ARG A 36 6.66 -3.72 -9.66
CA ARG A 36 6.54 -3.15 -8.32
C ARG A 36 5.25 -2.32 -8.18
N PRO A 37 4.61 -2.35 -7.00
CA PRO A 37 3.49 -1.48 -6.69
C PRO A 37 3.89 0.00 -6.86
N PHE A 38 2.93 0.83 -7.26
CA PHE A 38 3.11 2.27 -7.20
C PHE A 38 3.07 2.71 -5.74
N SER A 39 4.03 3.54 -5.33
CA SER A 39 4.04 4.15 -4.01
C SER A 39 4.28 5.65 -4.09
N TRP A 40 3.53 6.37 -3.27
CA TRP A 40 3.67 7.82 -3.10
C TRP A 40 3.51 8.17 -1.63
N GLN A 41 4.34 9.08 -1.14
CA GLN A 41 4.33 9.50 0.26
C GLN A 41 4.22 11.02 0.32
N HIS A 42 3.31 11.49 1.16
CA HIS A 42 3.15 12.91 1.49
C HIS A 42 2.97 13.05 3.00
N GLY A 43 3.89 13.77 3.63
CA GLY A 43 3.97 13.86 5.08
C GLY A 43 4.06 12.49 5.76
N ARG A 44 3.07 12.18 6.59
CA ARG A 44 2.97 10.90 7.32
C ARG A 44 2.14 9.85 6.58
N SER A 45 1.60 10.15 5.41
CA SER A 45 0.74 9.25 4.66
C SER A 45 1.51 8.61 3.50
N LEU A 46 1.33 7.31 3.35
CA LEU A 46 1.87 6.49 2.27
C LEU A 46 0.70 5.84 1.52
N TRP A 47 0.60 6.10 0.23
CA TRP A 47 -0.35 5.45 -0.66
C TRP A 47 0.35 4.36 -1.45
N ILE A 48 -0.27 3.21 -1.53
CA ILE A 48 0.19 2.06 -2.31
C ILE A 48 -0.93 1.68 -3.27
N LEU A 49 -0.67 1.76 -4.57
CA LEU A 49 -1.54 1.26 -5.62
C LEU A 49 -0.89 0.03 -6.24
N ASP A 50 -1.58 -1.09 -6.17
CA ASP A 50 -1.06 -2.38 -6.64
C ASP A 50 -2.09 -3.16 -7.45
N ARG A 51 -1.59 -4.04 -8.32
CA ARG A 51 -2.39 -4.99 -9.07
C ARG A 51 -2.42 -6.31 -8.32
N GLU A 52 -3.62 -6.79 -8.02
CA GLU A 52 -3.86 -8.09 -7.44
C GLU A 52 -4.61 -9.01 -8.44
N PRO A 53 -4.65 -10.35 -8.20
CA PRO A 53 -5.29 -11.28 -9.12
C PRO A 53 -6.76 -10.95 -9.46
N ILE A 54 -7.48 -10.40 -8.49
CA ILE A 54 -8.92 -10.10 -8.61
C ILE A 54 -9.21 -8.59 -8.82
N GLY A 55 -8.24 -7.79 -9.28
CA GLY A 55 -8.41 -6.35 -9.52
C GLY A 55 -7.31 -5.47 -8.93
N TRP A 56 -7.61 -4.20 -8.69
CA TRP A 56 -6.67 -3.19 -8.21
C TRP A 56 -6.90 -2.85 -6.75
N VAL A 57 -5.84 -2.68 -5.98
CA VAL A 57 -5.91 -2.30 -4.57
C VAL A 57 -5.23 -0.96 -4.35
N LEU A 58 -5.95 -0.05 -3.72
CA LEU A 58 -5.40 1.19 -3.18
C LEU A 58 -5.43 1.12 -1.66
N ALA A 59 -4.26 1.10 -1.04
CA ALA A 59 -4.08 1.19 0.40
C ALA A 59 -3.50 2.57 0.76
N GLU A 60 -3.98 3.12 1.86
CA GLU A 60 -3.41 4.31 2.50
C GLU A 60 -2.96 3.90 3.89
N LEU A 61 -1.68 4.14 4.16
CA LEU A 61 -1.03 3.87 5.42
C LEU A 61 -0.61 5.19 6.03
N ARG A 62 -0.61 5.27 7.36
CA ARG A 62 -0.11 6.42 8.10
C ARG A 62 1.00 6.00 9.05
N PHE A 63 2.10 6.73 9.01
CA PHE A 63 3.24 6.52 9.89
C PHE A 63 2.91 6.93 11.32
N ASP A 64 3.09 5.99 12.25
CA ASP A 64 3.03 6.16 13.69
C ASP A 64 4.46 6.28 14.25
N PRO A 65 4.91 7.47 14.66
CA PRO A 65 6.26 7.70 15.16
C PRO A 65 6.46 7.08 16.54
N SER A 66 5.40 6.84 17.31
CA SER A 66 5.54 6.22 18.64
C SER A 66 5.90 4.74 18.54
N ALA A 67 5.33 4.05 17.54
CA ALA A 67 5.58 2.65 17.26
C ALA A 67 6.60 2.43 16.14
N CYS A 68 7.08 3.50 15.48
CA CYS A 68 7.94 3.46 14.29
C CYS A 68 7.41 2.52 13.19
N THR A 69 6.10 2.53 12.97
CA THR A 69 5.43 1.62 12.02
C THR A 69 4.40 2.35 11.19
N TYR A 70 4.11 1.82 10.01
CA TYR A 70 2.95 2.24 9.22
C TYR A 70 1.72 1.46 9.66
N ARG A 71 0.61 2.17 9.90
CA ARG A 71 -0.70 1.57 10.14
C ARG A 71 -1.60 1.80 8.94
N GLU A 72 -2.24 0.75 8.46
CA GLU A 72 -3.25 0.88 7.41
C GLU A 72 -4.44 1.70 7.94
N ILE A 73 -4.79 2.76 7.22
CA ILE A 73 -5.93 3.63 7.54
C ILE A 73 -7.14 3.22 6.72
N ARG A 74 -6.91 2.85 5.46
CA ARG A 74 -7.96 2.35 4.57
C ARG A 74 -7.39 1.55 3.42
N ARG A 75 -8.20 0.62 2.94
CA ARG A 75 -7.95 -0.20 1.77
C ARG A 75 -9.24 -0.36 0.99
N ALA A 76 -9.14 -0.22 -0.33
CA ALA A 76 -10.25 -0.41 -1.24
C ALA A 76 -9.80 -1.19 -2.47
N ARG A 77 -10.73 -1.98 -3.01
CA ARG A 77 -10.56 -2.74 -4.24
C ARG A 77 -11.36 -2.10 -5.36
N TYR A 78 -10.78 -2.08 -6.55
CA TYR A 78 -11.40 -1.57 -7.77
C TYR A 78 -11.24 -2.59 -8.88
N ASP A 79 -12.22 -2.64 -9.78
CA ASP A 79 -12.14 -3.54 -10.93
C ASP A 79 -11.15 -3.00 -11.96
N TRP A 80 -11.10 -1.67 -12.13
CA TRP A 80 -10.34 -1.02 -13.17
C TRP A 80 -9.19 -0.15 -12.63
N PRO A 81 -8.03 -0.13 -13.32
CA PRO A 81 -6.89 0.70 -12.91
C PRO A 81 -7.24 2.18 -12.88
N ARG A 82 -8.03 2.63 -13.86
CA ARG A 82 -8.47 4.02 -13.98
C ARG A 82 -9.27 4.49 -12.79
N GLU A 83 -10.12 3.63 -12.21
CA GLU A 83 -10.90 3.96 -11.02
C GLU A 83 -9.99 4.11 -9.80
N ALA A 84 -9.09 3.15 -9.59
CA ALA A 84 -8.13 3.21 -8.49
C ALA A 84 -7.22 4.45 -8.58
N ALA A 85 -6.73 4.75 -9.78
CA ALA A 85 -5.97 5.96 -10.09
C ALA A 85 -6.79 7.23 -9.84
N GLY A 86 -8.04 7.28 -10.30
CA GLY A 86 -8.94 8.41 -10.09
C GLY A 86 -9.19 8.69 -8.60
N VAL A 87 -9.39 7.65 -7.79
CA VAL A 87 -9.54 7.82 -6.34
C VAL A 87 -8.24 8.33 -5.70
N LEU A 88 -7.09 7.81 -6.13
CA LEU A 88 -5.79 8.29 -5.64
C LEU A 88 -5.60 9.79 -5.95
N LEU A 89 -5.84 10.21 -7.20
CA LEU A 89 -5.80 11.62 -7.60
C LEU A 89 -6.81 12.46 -6.82
N GLY A 90 -8.02 11.95 -6.63
CA GLY A 90 -9.05 12.62 -5.85
C GLY A 90 -8.68 12.86 -4.39
N ARG A 91 -7.88 11.97 -3.80
CA ARG A 91 -7.31 12.18 -2.45
C ARG A 91 -6.18 13.20 -2.46
N ALA A 92 -5.34 13.19 -3.49
CA ALA A 92 -4.29 14.19 -3.65
C ALA A 92 -4.85 15.61 -3.80
N MET A 93 -6.04 15.77 -4.39
CA MET A 93 -6.71 17.08 -4.48
C MET A 93 -6.94 17.74 -3.12
N ALA A 94 -7.14 16.96 -2.05
CA ALA A 94 -7.29 17.49 -0.70
C ALA A 94 -5.97 18.01 -0.09
N LEU A 95 -4.83 17.72 -0.74
CA LEU A 95 -3.50 18.11 -0.30
C LEU A 95 -3.00 19.35 -1.05
N GLY A 96 -3.40 19.52 -2.32
CA GLY A 96 -3.09 20.69 -3.13
C GLY A 96 -2.95 20.37 -4.61
N GLU A 97 -2.93 21.41 -5.44
CA GLU A 97 -2.78 21.27 -6.90
C GLU A 97 -1.39 20.75 -7.28
N ALA A 98 -0.34 21.22 -6.59
CA ALA A 98 1.03 20.78 -6.83
C ALA A 98 1.21 19.27 -6.56
N GLU A 99 0.59 18.76 -5.48
CA GLU A 99 0.61 17.35 -5.14
C GLU A 99 -0.12 16.50 -6.18
N VAL A 100 -1.22 17.00 -6.74
CA VAL A 100 -1.96 16.34 -7.83
C VAL A 100 -1.11 16.26 -9.09
N GLU A 101 -0.41 17.34 -9.45
CA GLU A 101 0.46 17.35 -10.61
C GLU A 101 1.64 16.38 -10.43
N GLU A 102 2.31 16.42 -9.27
CA GLU A 102 3.42 15.52 -8.95
C GLU A 102 2.99 14.05 -9.05
N ILE A 103 1.88 13.69 -8.38
CA ILE A 103 1.44 12.30 -8.35
C ILE A 103 0.94 11.84 -9.72
N ALA A 104 0.29 12.70 -10.51
CA ALA A 104 -0.16 12.38 -11.86
C ALA A 104 1.04 12.08 -12.77
N ALA A 105 2.09 12.90 -12.72
CA ALA A 105 3.32 12.70 -13.48
C ALA A 105 4.03 11.39 -13.09
N ARG A 106 4.11 11.10 -11.79
CA ARG A 106 4.70 9.86 -11.27
C ARG A 106 3.89 8.63 -11.66
N LEU A 107 2.56 8.72 -11.59
CA LEU A 107 1.66 7.63 -11.95
C LEU A 107 1.74 7.31 -13.45
N ALA A 108 1.75 8.33 -14.30
CA ALA A 108 1.95 8.17 -15.74
C ALA A 108 3.29 7.50 -16.05
N SER A 109 4.37 7.93 -15.38
CA SER A 109 5.70 7.36 -15.56
C SER A 109 5.77 5.89 -15.13
N TRP A 110 5.15 5.56 -14.00
CA TRP A 110 5.05 4.19 -13.50
C TRP A 110 4.24 3.30 -14.45
N GLN A 111 3.12 3.81 -15.00
CA GLN A 111 2.30 3.06 -15.94
C GLN A 111 3.04 2.81 -17.27
N LEU A 112 3.77 3.80 -17.79
CA LEU A 112 4.61 3.60 -18.98
C LEU A 112 5.75 2.59 -18.75
N ALA A 113 6.31 2.55 -17.53
CA ALA A 113 7.30 1.54 -17.16
C ALA A 113 6.68 0.13 -17.04
N ALA A 114 5.40 0.04 -16.67
CA ALA A 114 4.63 -1.20 -16.66
C ALA A 114 4.42 -1.77 -18.06
N ASP A 115 4.12 -0.89 -19.02
CA ASP A 115 3.73 -1.27 -20.37
C ASP A 115 4.90 -1.66 -21.27
N ARG A 116 6.15 -1.47 -20.82
CA ARG A 116 7.32 -2.00 -21.54
C ARG A 116 7.43 -3.50 -21.29
N PRO A 117 7.25 -4.36 -22.30
CA PRO A 117 7.64 -5.76 -22.17
C PRO A 117 9.16 -5.79 -21.94
N ASN A 118 9.61 -6.64 -21.01
CA ASN A 118 11.04 -6.87 -20.76
C ASN A 118 11.77 -7.02 -22.10
N ALA A 119 12.63 -6.05 -22.43
CA ALA A 119 13.57 -6.13 -23.54
C ALA A 119 14.69 -7.13 -23.21
#